data_AF-A0A223S0P3-F1
#
_entry.id   AF-A0A223S0P3-F1
#
_cell.length_a   1.000
_cell.length_b   1.000
_cell.length_c   1.000
_cell.angle_alpha   90.00
_cell.angle_beta   90.00
_cell.angle_gamma   90.00
#
_symmetry.space_group_name_H-M   'P 1'
#
loop_
_entity.id
_entity.type
_entity.pdbx_description
1 polymer ?
#
loop_
_entity_poly.entity_id
_entity_poly.type
_entity_poly.pdbx_seq_one_letter_code
_entity_poly.pdbx_strand_id
1 'polypeptide(L)'
;MLSELCGQKIAADSYVGFFINDCGEYLVFVQPRGEDTATLLHSDMDWKPCEVADLALKQLRSRSGPMTVGDILIDAAEASWLTGCLEATAWMREGTAQRG
;
A
#
# COMPACT_ATOMS: atom_id res chain seq x y z
N MET A 1 -4.37 -10.48 15.26
CA MET A 1 -5.69 -10.35 14.60
C MET A 1 -5.62 -9.93 13.13
N LEU A 2 -4.91 -8.87 12.69
CA LEU A 2 -4.58 -8.67 11.25
C LEU A 2 -3.24 -9.32 10.85
N SER A 3 -2.20 -9.15 11.68
CA SER A 3 -0.86 -9.73 11.46
C SER A 3 -0.82 -11.26 11.31
N GLU A 4 -1.81 -11.97 11.86
CA GLU A 4 -1.89 -13.44 11.82
C GLU A 4 -2.56 -13.97 10.54
N LEU A 5 -3.37 -13.15 9.86
CA LEU A 5 -4.07 -13.53 8.64
C LEU A 5 -3.20 -13.31 7.39
N CYS A 6 -2.25 -12.37 7.45
CA CYS A 6 -1.44 -11.94 6.31
C CYS A 6 -0.02 -12.54 6.33
N GLY A 7 0.33 -13.29 7.39
CA GLY A 7 1.69 -13.81 7.60
C GLY A 7 2.76 -12.73 7.84
N GLN A 8 2.35 -11.47 8.01
CA GLN A 8 3.24 -10.31 8.09
C GLN A 8 3.19 -9.67 9.48
N LYS A 9 4.38 -9.40 10.05
CA LYS A 9 4.49 -8.64 11.29
C LYS A 9 4.26 -7.16 11.00
N ILE A 10 3.06 -6.68 11.31
CA ILE A 10 2.77 -5.24 11.34
C ILE A 10 3.39 -4.68 12.62
N ALA A 11 4.35 -3.77 12.49
CA ALA A 11 4.99 -3.13 13.64
C ALA A 11 4.02 -2.16 14.32
N ALA A 12 4.19 -1.94 15.62
CA ALA A 12 3.28 -1.10 16.41
C ALA A 12 3.27 0.38 15.99
N ASP A 13 4.33 0.84 15.31
CA ASP A 13 4.49 2.18 14.77
C ASP A 13 4.19 2.25 13.26
N SER A 14 3.64 1.18 12.68
CA SER A 14 3.20 1.18 11.28
C SER A 14 1.89 1.94 11.13
N TYR A 15 1.77 2.73 10.08
CA TYR A 15 0.48 3.21 9.62
C TYR A 15 -0.26 2.06 8.94
N VAL A 16 -1.54 1.88 9.28
CA VAL A 16 -2.41 0.89 8.65
C VAL A 16 -3.63 1.60 8.08
N GLY A 17 -3.77 1.58 6.76
CA GLY A 17 -4.96 2.00 6.04
C GLY A 17 -5.84 0.80 5.69
N PHE A 18 -7.16 0.99 5.73
CA PHE A 18 -8.13 -0.02 5.30
C PHE A 18 -9.15 0.59 4.35
N PHE A 19 -9.52 -0.15 3.31
CA PHE A 19 -10.50 0.25 2.32
C PHE A 19 -11.29 -0.94 1.80
N ILE A 20 -12.55 -0.69 1.44
CA ILE A 20 -13.42 -1.64 0.76
C ILE A 20 -13.93 -0.93 -0.49
N ASN A 21 -13.73 -1.54 -1.66
CA ASN A 21 -14.21 -0.97 -2.93
C ASN A 21 -15.71 -1.27 -3.15
N ASP A 22 -16.27 -0.76 -4.25
CA ASP A 22 -17.69 -0.95 -4.60
C ASP A 22 -18.03 -2.42 -4.96
N CYS A 23 -17.03 -3.23 -5.31
CA CYS A 23 -17.15 -4.66 -5.53
C CYS A 23 -17.13 -5.48 -4.22
N GLY A 24 -16.87 -4.85 -3.08
CA GLY A 24 -16.74 -5.50 -1.78
C GLY A 24 -15.37 -6.15 -1.54
N GLU A 25 -14.37 -5.82 -2.36
CA GLU A 25 -12.99 -6.28 -2.20
C GLU A 25 -12.29 -5.44 -1.12
N TYR A 26 -11.42 -6.10 -0.38
CA TYR A 26 -10.78 -5.52 0.80
C TYR A 26 -9.32 -5.24 0.55
N LEU A 27 -8.91 -4.01 0.86
CA LEU A 27 -7.54 -3.55 0.72
C LEU A 27 -6.99 -3.11 2.08
N VAL A 28 -5.77 -3.55 2.39
CA VAL A 28 -5.02 -3.12 3.57
C VAL A 28 -3.68 -2.57 3.12
N PHE A 29 -3.41 -1.34 3.50
CA PHE A 29 -2.14 -0.67 3.26
C PHE A 29 -1.36 -0.62 4.58
N VAL A 30 -0.10 -1.01 4.55
CA VAL A 30 0.79 -0.98 5.72
C VAL A 30 2.06 -0.22 5.36
N GLN A 31 2.32 0.89 6.05
CA GLN A 31 3.60 1.59 5.98
C GLN A 31 4.30 1.51 7.33
N PRO A 32 5.33 0.66 7.46
CA PRO A 32 6.21 0.72 8.62
C PRO A 32 7.00 2.03 8.63
N ARG A 33 7.35 2.52 9.82
CA ARG A 33 8.16 3.72 9.96
C ARG A 33 9.61 3.43 9.60
N GLY A 34 10.19 4.26 8.73
CA GLY A 34 11.59 4.12 8.30
C GLY A 34 11.84 3.04 7.24
N GLU A 35 10.78 2.44 6.68
CA GLU A 35 10.88 1.58 5.50
C GLU A 35 10.57 2.40 4.24
N ASP A 36 11.34 2.22 3.17
CA ASP A 36 11.16 2.96 1.91
C ASP A 36 9.96 2.45 1.08
N THR A 37 9.48 1.24 1.40
CA THR A 37 8.34 0.60 0.73
C THR A 37 7.17 0.42 1.70
N ALA A 38 5.97 0.45 1.15
CA ALA A 38 4.75 0.02 1.84
C ALA A 38 4.35 -1.38 1.39
N THR A 39 3.53 -2.06 2.18
CA THR A 39 2.86 -3.30 1.77
C THR A 39 1.39 -3.04 1.48
N LEU A 40 0.90 -3.56 0.37
CA LEU A 40 -0.51 -3.67 0.03
C LEU A 40 -0.94 -5.14 0.14
N LEU A 41 -2.08 -5.37 0.79
CA LEU A 41 -2.74 -6.66 0.87
C LEU A 41 -4.13 -6.51 0.25
N HIS A 42 -4.50 -7.48 -0.58
CA HIS A 42 -5.75 -7.48 -1.32
C HIS A 42 -6.48 -8.81 -1.10
N SER A 43 -7.80 -8.78 -0.92
CA SER A 43 -8.61 -9.99 -0.70
C SER A 43 -8.48 -11.00 -1.83
N ASP A 44 -8.46 -10.53 -3.07
CA ASP A 44 -8.43 -11.39 -4.27
C ASP A 44 -7.09 -12.08 -4.50
N MET A 45 -6.04 -11.63 -3.81
CA MET A 45 -4.69 -12.19 -3.91
C MET A 45 -4.37 -13.10 -2.74
N ASP A 46 -5.38 -13.68 -2.09
CA ASP A 46 -5.24 -14.48 -0.88
C ASP A 46 -4.48 -13.74 0.24
N TRP A 47 -4.57 -12.41 0.29
CA TRP A 47 -3.82 -11.57 1.23
C TRP A 47 -2.30 -11.68 1.11
N LYS A 48 -1.79 -12.04 -0.08
CA LYS A 48 -0.35 -12.04 -0.33
C LYS A 48 0.21 -10.61 -0.27
N PRO A 49 1.30 -10.37 0.48
CA PRO A 49 1.98 -9.08 0.51
C PRO A 49 2.45 -8.66 -0.88
N CYS A 50 2.09 -7.45 -1.29
CA CYS A 50 2.64 -6.79 -2.46
C CYS A 50 3.36 -5.50 -2.05
N GLU A 51 4.63 -5.37 -2.43
CA GLU A 51 5.39 -4.16 -2.11
C GLU A 51 5.01 -3.01 -3.05
N VAL A 52 4.77 -1.84 -2.46
CA VAL A 52 4.42 -0.61 -3.16
C VAL A 52 5.51 0.42 -2.89
N ALA A 53 6.19 0.84 -3.95
CA ALA A 53 7.29 1.81 -3.89
C ALA A 53 6.91 3.14 -4.54
N ASP A 54 7.78 4.14 -4.39
CA ASP A 54 7.63 5.47 -5.00
C ASP A 54 7.46 5.43 -6.54
N LEU A 55 8.00 4.41 -7.22
CA LEU A 55 7.77 4.22 -8.65
C LEU A 55 6.32 3.87 -8.95
N ALA A 56 5.67 3.06 -8.11
CA ALA A 56 4.25 2.78 -8.22
C ALA A 56 3.45 4.07 -8.02
N LEU A 57 3.79 4.89 -7.02
CA LEU A 57 3.24 6.25 -6.82
C LEU A 57 3.26 7.10 -8.10
N LYS A 58 4.38 7.10 -8.83
CA LYS A 58 4.51 7.84 -10.09
C LYS A 58 3.59 7.29 -11.18
N GLN A 59 3.45 5.97 -11.26
CA GLN A 59 2.53 5.32 -12.19
C GLN A 59 1.06 5.63 -11.84
N LEU A 60 0.67 5.56 -10.56
CA LEU A 60 -0.66 5.93 -10.08
C LEU A 60 -1.01 7.37 -10.51
N ARG A 61 -0.07 8.30 -10.36
CA ARG A 61 -0.24 9.72 -10.74
C ARG A 61 -0.36 9.96 -12.24
N SER A 62 0.25 9.11 -13.09
CA SER A 62 0.27 9.30 -14.55
C SER A 62 -1.02 8.95 -15.30
N ARG A 63 -2.06 8.41 -14.62
CA ARG A 63 -3.44 8.17 -15.12
C ARG A 63 -3.55 7.82 -16.61
N SER A 64 -2.90 6.76 -17.07
CA SER A 64 -3.16 6.18 -18.40
C SER A 64 -2.94 4.67 -18.40
N GLY A 65 -4.01 3.92 -18.65
CA GLY A 65 -4.02 2.45 -18.73
C GLY A 65 -4.55 1.74 -17.48
N PRO A 66 -4.84 0.43 -17.58
CA PRO A 66 -5.14 -0.40 -16.41
C PRO A 66 -3.95 -0.36 -15.45
N MET A 67 -4.23 -0.08 -14.19
CA MET A 67 -3.21 0.16 -13.19
C MET A 67 -2.87 -1.16 -12.53
N THR A 68 -1.59 -1.47 -12.43
CA THR A 68 -1.14 -2.64 -11.68
C THR A 68 -0.13 -2.26 -10.62
N VAL A 69 -0.27 -2.87 -9.45
CA VAL A 69 0.72 -2.82 -8.38
C VAL A 69 1.21 -4.25 -8.19
N GLY A 70 2.42 -4.54 -8.68
CA GLY A 70 2.83 -5.92 -8.92
C GLY A 70 1.87 -6.61 -9.90
N ASP A 71 1.29 -7.75 -9.48
CA ASP A 71 0.30 -8.52 -10.22
C ASP A 71 -1.16 -8.14 -9.89
N ILE A 72 -1.37 -7.10 -9.06
CA ILE A 72 -2.70 -6.68 -8.61
C ILE A 72 -3.27 -5.69 -9.62
N LEU A 73 -4.43 -5.99 -10.21
CA LEU A 73 -5.20 -5.01 -10.97
C LEU A 73 -5.89 -4.06 -9.99
N ILE A 74 -5.66 -2.77 -10.17
CA ILE A 74 -6.16 -1.71 -9.31
C ILE A 74 -7.14 -0.84 -10.12
N ASP A 75 -8.34 -0.63 -9.60
CA ASP A 75 -9.35 0.25 -10.20
C ASP A 75 -9.08 1.73 -9.87
N ALA A 76 -9.93 2.63 -10.37
CA ALA A 76 -9.75 4.07 -10.14
C ALA A 76 -9.96 4.50 -8.67
N ALA A 77 -10.85 3.83 -7.93
CA ALA A 77 -11.15 4.14 -6.53
C ALA A 77 -10.02 3.66 -5.62
N GLU A 78 -9.56 2.42 -5.82
CA GLU A 78 -8.43 1.81 -5.15
C GLU A 78 -7.14 2.59 -5.42
N ALA A 79 -6.92 3.00 -6.67
CA ALA A 79 -5.79 3.84 -7.04
C ALA A 79 -5.78 5.17 -6.29
N SER A 80 -6.95 5.80 -6.19
CA SER A 80 -7.12 7.09 -5.50
C SER A 80 -6.86 6.92 -4.00
N TRP A 81 -7.42 5.89 -3.39
CA TRP A 81 -7.21 5.56 -1.98
C TRP A 81 -5.75 5.22 -1.68
N LEU A 82 -5.12 4.38 -2.50
CA LEU A 82 -3.72 3.97 -2.36
C LEU A 82 -2.77 5.16 -2.51
N THR A 83 -3.04 6.05 -3.47
CA THR A 83 -2.29 7.31 -3.63
C THR A 83 -2.40 8.17 -2.38
N GLY A 84 -3.60 8.31 -1.81
CA GLY A 84 -3.82 9.05 -0.56
C GLY A 84 -3.06 8.45 0.62
N CYS A 85 -3.04 7.12 0.77
CA CYS A 85 -2.26 6.44 1.80
C CYS A 85 -0.76 6.70 1.64
N LEU A 86 -0.25 6.61 0.41
CA LEU A 86 1.16 6.85 0.11
C LEU A 86 1.57 8.30 0.38
N GLU A 87 0.71 9.27 0.09
CA GLU A 87 0.94 10.69 0.41
C GLU A 87 0.89 10.95 1.92
N ALA A 88 -0.13 10.45 2.61
CA ALA A 88 -0.31 10.62 4.05
C ALA A 88 0.85 10.03 4.87
N THR A 89 1.56 9.07 4.30
CA THR A 89 2.66 8.36 4.94
C THR A 89 4.04 8.70 4.37
N ALA A 90 4.15 9.65 3.43
CA ALA A 90 5.43 10.01 2.81
C ALA A 90 6.50 10.40 3.86
N TRP A 91 6.12 11.19 4.86
CA TRP A 91 7.00 11.61 5.95
C TRP A 91 7.53 10.43 6.80
N MET A 92 6.86 9.27 6.81
CA MET A 92 7.32 8.09 7.53
C MET A 92 8.51 7.41 6.84
N ARG A 93 8.67 7.65 5.53
CA ARG A 93 9.79 7.17 4.71
C ARG A 93 10.96 8.17 4.71
N GLU A 94 10.73 9.43 5.04
CA GLU A 94 11.82 10.43 5.10
C GLU A 94 12.83 10.19 6.25
N GLY A 95 12.47 9.35 7.23
CA GLY A 95 13.36 8.95 8.33
C GLY A 95 14.58 8.14 7.91
N THR A 96 14.59 7.53 6.72
CA THR A 96 15.74 6.82 6.14
C THR A 96 16.76 7.75 5.49
N ALA A 97 16.32 8.93 5.00
CA ALA A 97 17.19 9.89 4.29
C ALA A 97 18.21 10.61 5.19
N GLN A 98 18.08 10.53 6.52
CA GLN A 98 18.99 11.19 7.48
C GLN A 98 20.01 10.23 8.13
N ARG A 99 20.13 8.98 7.66
CA ARG A 99 21.09 7.97 8.17
C ARG A 99 22.13 7.51 7.14
N GLY A 100 22.35 8.29 6.07
CA GLY A 100 23.41 8.08 5.08
C GLY A 100 24.58 9.03 5.24
#